data_AF-A0A4V2A4X6-F1
#
_entry.id   AF-A0A4V2A4X6-F1
#
_cell.length_a   1.000
_cell.length_b   1.000
_cell.length_c   1.000
_cell.angle_alpha   90.00
_cell.angle_beta   90.00
_cell.angle_gamma   90.00
#
_symmetry.space_group_name_H-M   'P 1'
#
loop_
_entity.id
_entity.type
_entity.pdbx_description
1 polymer ?
#
loop_
_entity_poly.entity_id
_entity_poly.type
_entity_poly.pdbx_seq_one_letter_code
_entity_poly.pdbx_strand_id
1 'polypeptide(L)'
;YWEILEPKEGTFDFTLVDSLVASARLYNLKLVLLWFGAWKNSMSCYAPEWVKTNQARFPRAVNRAGKGLEILSAFSSNNLEADSRAFSALMKHLRETDREETVIMVQVENEIGMLTEAREYTEEANRLFTAEVPKELLSYLTKNRDLLVPELAGHWSGNGFRTKGNWETVFGKSLATDELFQSWYYAQYTNAIATAGSQQYKLPMFVNAALNHRHVEPGKYPSAGPLPHLMDIWQAAAPALDFLSPDFYNPDFKYYNDLYTRRSNPLFIPEIRLEPSDGAKALYAVGHYHAIGFSPFSIESAADPAEETITKAYALLSQLSPLVLKHQGTAAMQGVLLDSIHPVDSLVMGDYKLVVSHEYTLGWSPDSKKPDWPSTAALIIEESPGNFVIAGSGIVVTFSVKGRTDRTAGILRAHEGRFVNGRWQPGRWMNGDQDHQGRHIRFAVNDWGIQKAALYQYR
;
A
#
# COMPACT_ATOMS: atom_id res chain seq x y z
N TYR A 1 1.76 1.40 20.92
CA TYR A 1 0.63 2.09 21.58
C TYR A 1 1.15 3.18 22.47
N TRP A 2 0.63 4.40 22.38
CA TRP A 2 1.09 5.50 23.23
C TRP A 2 0.77 5.28 24.72
N GLU A 3 -0.44 4.82 25.05
CA GLU A 3 -0.85 4.62 26.45
C GLU A 3 0.00 3.63 27.25
N ILE A 4 0.59 2.64 26.58
CA ILE A 4 1.50 1.66 27.22
C ILE A 4 2.92 2.21 27.26
N LEU A 5 3.34 2.95 26.23
CA LEU A 5 4.68 3.53 26.15
C LEU A 5 4.89 4.65 27.17
N GLU A 6 3.87 5.50 27.41
CA GLU A 6 3.94 6.65 28.31
C GLU A 6 2.73 6.67 29.28
N PRO A 7 2.64 5.69 30.20
CA PRO A 7 1.48 5.53 31.08
C PRO A 7 1.28 6.72 32.03
N LYS A 8 2.36 7.45 32.33
CA LYS A 8 2.35 8.74 33.04
C LYS A 8 3.18 9.73 32.22
N GLU A 9 2.73 10.98 32.14
CA GLU A 9 3.42 12.01 31.35
C GLU A 9 4.91 12.09 31.73
N GLY A 10 5.79 11.96 30.73
CA GLY A 10 7.25 11.99 30.87
C GLY A 10 7.88 10.71 31.44
N THR A 11 7.10 9.69 31.76
CA THR A 11 7.60 8.40 32.27
C THR A 11 7.37 7.32 31.21
N PHE A 12 8.45 6.88 30.57
CA PHE A 12 8.40 5.92 29.47
C PHE A 12 8.68 4.49 29.90
N ASP A 13 7.92 3.54 29.36
CA ASP A 13 8.13 2.09 29.49
C ASP A 13 8.35 1.47 28.10
N PHE A 14 9.60 1.09 27.82
CA PHE A 14 10.01 0.48 26.55
C PHE A 14 9.97 -1.06 26.56
N THR A 15 9.50 -1.70 27.64
CA THR A 15 9.56 -3.16 27.81
C THR A 15 8.93 -3.91 26.63
N LEU A 16 7.78 -3.44 26.13
CA LEU A 16 7.11 -4.04 24.97
C LEU A 16 7.95 -3.89 23.70
N VAL A 17 8.52 -2.70 23.45
CA VAL A 17 9.34 -2.41 22.27
C VAL A 17 10.60 -3.28 22.26
N ASP A 18 11.29 -3.36 23.39
CA ASP A 18 12.50 -4.17 23.55
C ASP A 18 12.20 -5.67 23.36
N SER A 19 11.07 -6.13 23.90
CA SER A 19 10.62 -7.52 23.74
C SER A 19 10.29 -7.86 22.28
N LEU A 20 9.66 -6.95 21.54
CA LEU A 20 9.37 -7.11 20.12
C LEU A 20 10.68 -7.19 19.30
N VAL A 21 11.61 -6.26 19.52
CA VAL A 21 12.90 -6.23 18.81
C VAL A 21 13.71 -7.50 19.11
N ALA A 22 13.81 -7.90 20.38
CA ALA A 22 14.53 -9.12 20.77
C ALA A 22 13.89 -10.38 20.15
N SER A 23 12.56 -10.46 20.15
CA SER A 23 11.84 -11.60 19.55
C SER A 23 12.04 -11.64 18.03
N ALA A 24 11.96 -10.51 17.34
CA ALA A 24 12.18 -10.45 15.90
C ALA A 24 13.58 -10.93 15.52
N ARG A 25 14.62 -10.52 16.26
CA ARG A 25 16.00 -11.00 16.05
C ARG A 25 16.12 -12.50 16.25
N LEU A 26 15.52 -13.05 17.31
CA LEU A 26 15.53 -14.49 17.59
C LEU A 26 14.99 -15.31 16.40
N TYR A 27 13.96 -14.81 15.73
CA TYR A 27 13.32 -15.45 14.59
C TYR A 27 13.82 -14.95 13.23
N ASN A 28 14.89 -14.14 13.19
CA ASN A 28 15.46 -13.56 11.97
C ASN A 28 14.42 -12.79 11.13
N LEU A 29 13.57 -12.02 11.81
CA LEU A 29 12.56 -11.16 11.22
C LEU A 29 12.96 -9.69 11.30
N LYS A 30 12.45 -8.90 10.36
CA LYS A 30 12.44 -7.44 10.45
C LYS A 30 11.08 -6.95 10.94
N LEU A 31 11.04 -5.74 11.46
CA LEU A 31 9.83 -5.12 12.01
C LEU A 31 9.47 -3.84 11.27
N VAL A 32 8.17 -3.67 11.05
CA VAL A 32 7.55 -2.37 10.80
C VAL A 32 6.73 -2.05 12.05
N LEU A 33 7.09 -0.99 12.77
CA LEU A 33 6.35 -0.61 13.98
C LEU A 33 5.17 0.30 13.62
N LEU A 34 4.02 0.07 14.25
CA LEU A 34 2.84 0.92 14.08
C LEU A 34 2.70 1.85 15.30
N TRP A 35 2.89 3.15 15.09
CA TRP A 35 2.67 4.15 16.12
C TRP A 35 1.18 4.44 16.24
N PHE A 36 0.51 3.87 17.24
CA PHE A 36 -0.86 4.26 17.58
C PHE A 36 -0.79 5.37 18.64
N GLY A 37 -0.73 6.62 18.16
CA GLY A 37 -0.63 7.86 18.94
C GLY A 37 -1.98 8.54 19.11
N ALA A 38 -2.11 9.75 18.58
CA ALA A 38 -3.35 10.51 18.58
C ALA A 38 -4.48 9.82 17.80
N TRP A 39 -4.19 9.05 16.75
CA TRP A 39 -5.26 8.42 15.94
C TRP A 39 -5.00 6.95 15.63
N LYS A 40 -6.04 6.15 15.87
CA LYS A 40 -6.19 4.76 15.44
C LYS A 40 -7.62 4.56 14.95
N ASN A 41 -7.79 4.30 13.65
CA ASN A 41 -9.10 4.18 13.00
C ASN A 41 -9.93 5.43 13.26
N SER A 42 -9.34 6.60 12.99
CA SER A 42 -9.85 7.95 13.33
C SER A 42 -9.97 8.28 14.82
N MET A 43 -10.09 7.29 15.71
CA MET A 43 -10.35 7.52 17.13
C MET A 43 -9.05 7.66 17.94
N SER A 44 -9.09 8.38 19.06
CA SER A 44 -7.93 8.54 19.95
C SER A 44 -7.92 7.54 21.11
N CYS A 45 -8.26 6.30 20.80
CA CYS A 45 -8.45 5.24 21.80
C CYS A 45 -7.15 4.71 22.40
N TYR A 46 -5.99 4.92 21.78
CA TYR A 46 -4.67 4.51 22.29
C TYR A 46 -3.85 5.63 22.94
N ALA A 47 -4.40 6.84 23.04
CA ALA A 47 -3.77 7.93 23.80
C ALA A 47 -3.74 7.61 25.31
N PRO A 48 -2.77 8.08 26.10
CA PRO A 48 -2.71 7.80 27.54
C PRO A 48 -3.90 8.36 28.33
N GLU A 49 -4.15 7.80 29.51
CA GLU A 49 -5.21 8.27 30.42
C GLU A 49 -5.10 9.77 30.74
N TRP A 50 -3.88 10.26 30.99
CA TRP A 50 -3.60 11.66 31.31
C TRP A 50 -3.88 12.62 30.15
N VAL A 51 -3.92 12.11 28.90
CA VAL A 51 -4.40 12.84 27.73
C VAL A 51 -5.92 12.79 27.67
N LYS A 52 -6.49 11.56 27.68
CA LYS A 52 -7.92 11.30 27.52
C LYS A 52 -8.81 12.02 28.55
N THR A 53 -8.35 12.13 29.80
CA THR A 53 -9.13 12.68 30.93
C THR A 53 -8.95 14.19 31.13
N ASN A 54 -7.96 14.82 30.50
CA ASN A 54 -7.66 16.24 30.66
C ASN A 54 -8.00 17.05 29.39
N GLN A 55 -9.29 17.11 29.06
CA GLN A 55 -9.78 17.77 27.84
C GLN A 55 -9.54 19.28 27.81
N ALA A 56 -9.33 19.92 28.97
CA ALA A 56 -8.98 21.34 29.04
C ALA A 56 -7.59 21.60 28.44
N ARG A 57 -6.64 20.67 28.64
CA ARG A 57 -5.30 20.73 28.04
C ARG A 57 -5.26 20.06 26.67
N PHE A 58 -5.94 18.92 26.53
CA PHE A 58 -5.94 18.08 25.33
C PHE A 58 -7.34 18.01 24.71
N PRO A 59 -7.77 19.06 24.01
CA PRO A 59 -9.14 19.15 23.50
C PRO A 59 -9.41 18.12 22.43
N ARG A 60 -10.67 17.69 22.40
CA ARG A 60 -11.24 16.87 21.33
C ARG A 60 -11.70 17.74 20.16
N ALA A 61 -11.73 17.15 18.98
CA ALA A 61 -12.51 17.66 17.88
C ALA A 61 -13.99 17.76 18.30
N VAL A 62 -14.70 18.74 17.75
CA VAL A 62 -16.15 18.90 17.94
C VAL A 62 -16.87 18.87 16.61
N ASN A 63 -18.09 18.34 16.60
CA ASN A 63 -18.96 18.39 15.43
C ASN A 63 -19.58 19.79 15.26
N ARG A 64 -20.37 19.99 14.19
CA ARG A 64 -21.00 21.29 13.89
C ARG A 64 -21.94 21.79 15.00
N ALA A 65 -22.48 20.89 15.81
CA ALA A 65 -23.34 21.20 16.96
C ALA A 65 -22.55 21.51 18.25
N GLY A 66 -21.20 21.50 18.20
CA GLY A 66 -20.34 21.71 19.35
C GLY A 66 -20.18 20.49 20.26
N LYS A 67 -20.68 19.31 19.85
CA LYS A 67 -20.51 18.06 20.61
C LYS A 67 -19.11 17.50 20.38
N GLY A 68 -18.41 17.17 21.47
CA GLY A 68 -17.12 16.48 21.41
C GLY A 68 -17.21 15.09 20.75
N LEU A 69 -16.14 14.74 20.04
CA LEU A 69 -15.95 13.44 19.38
C LEU A 69 -14.83 12.66 20.06
N GLU A 70 -14.76 11.34 19.86
CA GLU A 70 -13.66 10.50 20.37
C GLU A 70 -12.38 10.66 19.54
N ILE A 71 -12.09 11.89 19.11
CA ILE A 71 -11.02 12.27 18.18
C ILE A 71 -10.31 13.47 18.80
N LEU A 72 -9.01 13.39 19.03
CA LEU A 72 -8.19 14.53 19.45
C LEU A 72 -8.17 15.58 18.34
N SER A 73 -8.29 16.84 18.71
CA SER A 73 -8.24 17.95 17.75
C SER A 73 -6.84 18.06 17.14
N ALA A 74 -6.76 18.14 15.81
CA ALA A 74 -5.49 18.39 15.11
C ALA A 74 -5.01 19.85 15.26
N PHE A 75 -5.87 20.73 15.77
CA PHE A 75 -5.61 22.16 15.94
C PHE A 75 -5.08 22.52 17.34
N SER A 76 -4.84 21.53 18.19
CA SER A 76 -4.25 21.71 19.51
C SER A 76 -2.75 21.50 19.46
N SER A 77 -1.98 22.54 19.77
CA SER A 77 -0.52 22.42 19.94
C SER A 77 -0.16 21.48 21.09
N ASN A 78 -0.95 21.44 22.17
CA ASN A 78 -0.73 20.52 23.28
C ASN A 78 -0.84 19.06 22.85
N ASN A 79 -1.83 18.72 22.01
CA ASN A 79 -1.98 17.37 21.48
C ASN A 79 -0.75 17.00 20.65
N LEU A 80 -0.38 17.88 19.71
CA LEU A 80 0.77 17.67 18.83
C LEU A 80 2.09 17.53 19.59
N GLU A 81 2.35 18.41 20.55
CA GLU A 81 3.59 18.42 21.33
C GLU A 81 3.72 17.18 22.21
N ALA A 82 2.62 16.72 22.82
CA ALA A 82 2.59 15.52 23.65
C ALA A 82 2.88 14.27 22.80
N ASP A 83 2.21 14.13 21.66
CA ASP A 83 2.38 13.02 20.73
C ASP A 83 3.81 13.00 20.13
N SER A 84 4.26 14.14 19.60
CA SER A 84 5.59 14.30 19.01
C SER A 84 6.70 13.98 20.02
N ARG A 85 6.53 14.32 21.30
CA ARG A 85 7.50 14.00 22.36
C ARG A 85 7.55 12.50 22.62
N ALA A 86 6.40 11.84 22.70
CA ALA A 86 6.33 10.40 22.93
C ALA A 86 6.92 9.62 21.74
N PHE A 87 6.55 10.00 20.51
CA PHE A 87 7.12 9.42 19.30
C PHE A 87 8.62 9.66 19.19
N SER A 88 9.11 10.86 19.55
CA SER A 88 10.55 11.14 19.60
C SER A 88 11.27 10.26 20.63
N ALA A 89 10.65 10.00 21.79
CA ALA A 89 11.23 9.11 22.79
C ALA A 89 11.35 7.67 22.27
N LEU A 90 10.32 7.17 21.57
CA LEU A 90 10.37 5.88 20.86
C LEU A 90 11.51 5.83 19.84
N MET A 91 11.58 6.80 18.93
CA MET A 91 12.60 6.82 17.87
C MET A 91 14.02 6.95 18.45
N LYS A 92 14.20 7.74 19.50
CA LYS A 92 15.47 7.85 20.23
C LYS A 92 15.89 6.52 20.84
N HIS A 93 14.95 5.84 21.51
CA HIS A 93 15.21 4.54 22.12
C HIS A 93 15.62 3.51 21.07
N LEU A 94 14.90 3.43 19.95
CA LEU A 94 15.26 2.56 18.82
C LEU A 94 16.67 2.83 18.29
N ARG A 95 17.08 4.10 18.11
CA ARG A 95 18.45 4.42 17.70
C ARG A 95 19.49 3.89 18.69
N GLU A 96 19.16 3.93 19.99
CA GLU A 96 20.07 3.57 21.06
C GLU A 96 20.21 2.05 21.22
N THR A 97 19.10 1.30 21.07
CA THR A 97 19.00 -0.14 21.36
C THR A 97 18.94 -1.04 20.12
N ASP A 98 18.50 -0.54 18.97
CA ASP A 98 18.34 -1.32 17.74
C ASP A 98 19.52 -1.21 16.76
N ARG A 99 20.71 -1.63 17.21
CA ARG A 99 21.95 -1.55 16.41
C ARG A 99 22.00 -2.49 15.20
N GLU A 100 21.10 -3.46 15.12
CA GLU A 100 21.01 -4.45 14.03
C GLU A 100 19.99 -4.05 12.95
N GLU A 101 19.41 -2.84 13.07
CA GLU A 101 18.38 -2.33 12.15
C GLU A 101 17.24 -3.35 11.99
N THR A 102 16.76 -3.87 13.11
CA THR A 102 15.66 -4.85 13.17
C THR A 102 14.36 -4.18 12.72
N VAL A 103 14.11 -2.97 13.22
CA VAL A 103 13.04 -2.09 12.75
C VAL A 103 13.50 -1.40 11.48
N ILE A 104 12.75 -1.59 10.40
CA ILE A 104 13.10 -1.08 9.06
C ILE A 104 12.20 0.06 8.61
N MET A 105 11.00 0.21 9.18
CA MET A 105 10.06 1.29 8.90
C MET A 105 9.17 1.55 10.12
N VAL A 106 8.56 2.74 10.20
CA VAL A 106 7.56 3.08 11.22
C VAL A 106 6.35 3.73 10.57
N GLN A 107 5.16 3.19 10.82
CA GLN A 107 3.91 3.86 10.48
C GLN A 107 3.63 4.95 11.52
N VAL A 108 3.34 6.18 11.07
CA VAL A 108 3.01 7.32 11.92
C VAL A 108 1.49 7.42 12.03
N GLU A 109 0.95 7.20 13.23
CA GLU A 109 -0.49 7.03 13.48
C GLU A 109 -1.07 5.78 12.79
N ASN A 110 -2.40 5.65 12.83
CA ASN A 110 -3.11 4.59 12.11
C ASN A 110 -4.48 5.01 11.60
N GLU A 111 -4.70 4.89 10.30
CA GLU A 111 -5.98 5.18 9.63
C GLU A 111 -6.58 6.52 10.09
N ILE A 112 -5.77 7.58 9.96
CA ILE A 112 -6.19 8.94 10.32
C ILE A 112 -7.36 9.34 9.43
N GLY A 113 -8.39 9.92 10.03
CA GLY A 113 -9.52 10.46 9.31
C GLY A 113 -10.54 11.08 10.25
N MET A 114 -11.49 11.81 9.68
CA MET A 114 -12.55 12.49 10.40
C MET A 114 -13.87 11.76 10.20
N LEU A 115 -14.55 11.50 11.31
CA LEU A 115 -15.88 10.90 11.42
C LEU A 115 -16.66 11.63 12.53
N THR A 116 -17.96 11.88 12.41
CA THR A 116 -18.87 11.68 11.27
C THR A 116 -19.05 12.95 10.43
N GLU A 117 -18.02 13.80 10.40
CA GLU A 117 -18.01 15.12 9.76
C GLU A 117 -16.85 15.19 8.76
N ALA A 118 -16.94 16.05 7.74
CA ALA A 118 -15.85 16.24 6.77
C ALA A 118 -14.63 16.97 7.37
N ARG A 119 -14.86 17.76 8.43
CA ARG A 119 -13.85 18.47 9.22
C ARG A 119 -14.33 18.64 10.65
N GLU A 120 -13.42 18.97 11.56
CA GLU A 120 -13.82 19.42 12.89
C GLU A 120 -14.26 20.90 12.89
N TYR A 121 -15.06 21.25 13.91
CA TYR A 121 -15.69 22.57 14.06
C TYR A 121 -15.30 23.26 15.37
N THR A 122 -14.09 22.98 15.88
CA THR A 122 -13.52 23.74 17.01
C THR A 122 -13.37 25.22 16.66
N GLU A 123 -13.26 26.10 17.66
CA GLU A 123 -13.11 27.54 17.42
C GLU A 123 -11.91 27.83 16.51
N GLU A 124 -10.77 27.20 16.77
CA GLU A 124 -9.56 27.35 15.98
C GLU A 124 -9.71 26.79 14.55
N ALA A 125 -10.35 25.63 14.39
CA ALA A 125 -10.62 25.07 13.06
C ALA A 125 -11.51 26.01 12.23
N ASN A 126 -12.58 26.57 12.81
CA ASN A 126 -13.45 27.53 12.12
C ASN A 126 -12.71 28.84 11.78
N ARG A 127 -11.86 29.33 12.69
CA ARG A 127 -11.01 30.50 12.45
C ARG A 127 -10.09 30.28 11.25
N LEU A 128 -9.42 29.13 11.17
CA LEU A 128 -8.51 28.80 10.08
C LEU A 128 -9.23 28.48 8.76
N PHE A 129 -10.43 27.91 8.83
CA PHE A 129 -11.27 27.66 7.65
C PHE A 129 -11.70 28.97 6.97
N THR A 130 -11.95 30.02 7.76
CA THR A 130 -12.33 31.35 7.28
C THR A 130 -11.13 32.25 6.94
N ALA A 131 -9.94 31.90 7.41
CA ALA A 131 -8.68 32.56 7.07
C ALA A 131 -8.19 32.21 5.65
N GLU A 132 -7.15 32.91 5.16
CA GLU A 132 -6.55 32.60 3.86
C GLU A 132 -5.97 31.18 3.82
N VAL A 133 -6.11 30.51 2.68
CA VAL A 133 -5.46 29.22 2.44
C VAL A 133 -3.94 29.40 2.56
N PRO A 134 -3.21 28.50 3.25
CA PRO A 134 -1.76 28.59 3.42
C PRO A 134 -1.01 28.78 2.09
N LYS A 135 -0.04 29.69 2.10
CA LYS A 135 0.72 30.07 0.89
C LYS A 135 1.52 28.90 0.34
N GLU A 136 1.97 28.02 1.22
CA GLU A 136 2.72 26.79 0.92
C GLU A 136 1.87 25.87 0.05
N LEU A 137 0.61 25.64 0.44
CA LEU A 137 -0.35 24.85 -0.35
C LEU A 137 -0.58 25.47 -1.72
N LEU A 138 -0.92 26.76 -1.77
CA LEU A 138 -1.21 27.44 -3.05
C LEU A 138 0.01 27.47 -3.98
N SER A 139 1.21 27.60 -3.42
CA SER A 139 2.47 27.54 -4.16
C SER A 139 2.71 26.14 -4.74
N TYR A 140 2.45 25.09 -3.95
CA TYR A 140 2.52 23.70 -4.41
C TYR A 140 1.52 23.45 -5.56
N LEU A 141 0.25 23.83 -5.38
CA LEU A 141 -0.80 23.63 -6.39
C LEU A 141 -0.49 24.38 -7.68
N THR A 142 -0.04 25.63 -7.59
CA THR A 142 0.34 26.42 -8.76
C THR A 142 1.52 25.80 -9.51
N LYS A 143 2.57 25.36 -8.78
CA LYS A 143 3.76 24.74 -9.37
C LYS A 143 3.46 23.41 -10.04
N ASN A 144 2.54 22.62 -9.48
CA ASN A 144 2.25 21.25 -9.91
C ASN A 144 0.95 21.12 -10.71
N ARG A 145 0.36 22.24 -11.17
CA ARG A 145 -1.02 22.30 -11.70
C ARG A 145 -1.36 21.21 -12.72
N ASP A 146 -0.48 20.95 -13.68
CA ASP A 146 -0.70 19.97 -14.75
C ASP A 146 -0.43 18.51 -14.33
N LEU A 147 0.08 18.32 -13.12
CA LEU A 147 0.45 17.02 -12.57
C LEU A 147 -0.40 16.61 -11.36
N LEU A 148 -1.30 17.48 -10.91
CA LEU A 148 -2.22 17.21 -9.81
C LEU A 148 -3.10 16.00 -10.14
N VAL A 149 -3.50 15.25 -9.11
CA VAL A 149 -4.51 14.22 -9.25
C VAL A 149 -5.80 14.83 -9.85
N PRO A 150 -6.46 14.15 -10.81
CA PRO A 150 -7.59 14.73 -11.55
C PRO A 150 -8.73 15.23 -10.66
N GLU A 151 -8.94 14.57 -9.52
CA GLU A 151 -10.00 14.88 -8.56
C GLU A 151 -9.76 16.27 -7.94
N LEU A 152 -8.54 16.54 -7.44
CA LEU A 152 -8.16 17.84 -6.89
C LEU A 152 -8.08 18.93 -7.97
N ALA A 153 -7.49 18.60 -9.13
CA ALA A 153 -7.41 19.52 -10.26
C ALA A 153 -8.81 19.97 -10.71
N GLY A 154 -9.73 19.02 -10.85
CA GLY A 154 -11.13 19.25 -11.20
C GLY A 154 -11.81 20.16 -10.18
N HIS A 155 -11.68 19.85 -8.88
CA HIS A 155 -12.26 20.65 -7.80
C HIS A 155 -11.77 22.11 -7.81
N TRP A 156 -10.45 22.32 -7.88
CA TRP A 156 -9.86 23.66 -7.92
C TRP A 156 -10.20 24.43 -9.21
N SER A 157 -10.23 23.73 -10.35
CA SER A 157 -10.61 24.29 -11.65
C SER A 157 -12.07 24.76 -11.70
N GLY A 158 -12.97 24.01 -11.06
CA GLY A 158 -14.41 24.33 -10.98
C GLY A 158 -14.68 25.66 -10.28
N ASN A 159 -13.71 26.15 -9.50
CA ASN A 159 -13.76 27.45 -8.85
C ASN A 159 -12.76 28.47 -9.42
N GLY A 160 -12.26 28.23 -10.63
CA GLY A 160 -11.45 29.17 -11.41
C GLY A 160 -9.97 29.23 -11.05
N PHE A 161 -9.41 28.17 -10.44
CA PHE A 161 -7.99 28.10 -10.05
C PHE A 161 -7.54 29.29 -9.19
N ARG A 162 -8.40 29.75 -8.29
CA ARG A 162 -8.12 30.91 -7.45
C ARG A 162 -6.90 30.64 -6.56
N THR A 163 -5.99 31.61 -6.48
CA THR A 163 -4.75 31.53 -5.69
C THR A 163 -4.75 32.51 -4.52
N LYS A 164 -5.92 33.03 -4.13
CA LYS A 164 -6.09 33.93 -3.00
C LYS A 164 -7.50 33.81 -2.42
N GLY A 165 -7.58 33.90 -1.10
CA GLY A 165 -8.81 33.84 -0.33
C GLY A 165 -8.82 32.67 0.65
N ASN A 166 -9.95 32.50 1.34
CA ASN A 166 -10.17 31.38 2.24
C ASN A 166 -10.52 30.09 1.48
N TRP A 167 -10.73 29.01 2.22
CA TRP A 167 -10.98 27.67 1.64
C TRP A 167 -12.18 27.64 0.70
N GLU A 168 -13.31 28.22 1.09
CA GLU A 168 -14.49 28.33 0.22
C GLU A 168 -14.25 29.26 -0.98
N THR A 169 -13.45 30.32 -0.82
CA THR A 169 -13.11 31.22 -1.92
C THR A 169 -12.20 30.55 -2.93
N VAL A 170 -11.28 29.68 -2.49
CA VAL A 170 -10.29 29.03 -3.36
C VAL A 170 -10.85 27.76 -4.00
N PHE A 171 -11.55 26.93 -3.23
CA PHE A 171 -12.02 25.61 -3.65
C PHE A 171 -13.54 25.51 -3.83
N GLY A 172 -14.30 26.58 -3.55
CA GLY A 172 -15.77 26.57 -3.59
C GLY A 172 -16.38 26.03 -2.31
N LYS A 173 -17.67 26.25 -2.09
CA LYS A 173 -18.41 25.75 -0.92
C LYS A 173 -18.91 24.33 -1.13
N SER A 174 -18.35 23.36 -0.42
CA SER A 174 -18.75 21.94 -0.51
C SER A 174 -18.15 21.11 0.64
N LEU A 175 -18.65 19.89 0.86
CA LEU A 175 -18.02 18.95 1.79
C LEU A 175 -16.62 18.50 1.34
N ALA A 176 -16.34 18.50 0.03
CA ALA A 176 -15.00 18.24 -0.48
C ALA A 176 -14.02 19.36 -0.04
N THR A 177 -14.46 20.61 0.01
CA THR A 177 -13.64 21.71 0.53
C THR A 177 -13.39 21.60 2.03
N ASP A 178 -14.39 21.19 2.81
CA ASP A 178 -14.22 20.87 4.23
C ASP A 178 -13.18 19.75 4.42
N GLU A 179 -13.23 18.71 3.56
CA GLU A 179 -12.28 17.60 3.58
C GLU A 179 -10.86 18.04 3.21
N LEU A 180 -10.68 18.85 2.15
CA LEU A 180 -9.37 19.39 1.76
C LEU A 180 -8.74 20.20 2.90
N PHE A 181 -9.54 21.00 3.61
CA PHE A 181 -9.12 21.72 4.79
C PHE A 181 -8.63 20.76 5.89
N GLN A 182 -9.45 19.80 6.27
CA GLN A 182 -9.09 18.87 7.34
C GLN A 182 -7.86 18.03 6.97
N SER A 183 -7.74 17.62 5.70
CA SER A 183 -6.62 16.82 5.18
C SER A 183 -5.29 17.56 5.30
N TRP A 184 -5.29 18.87 4.97
CA TRP A 184 -4.10 19.70 5.14
C TRP A 184 -3.60 19.71 6.58
N TYR A 185 -4.50 19.85 7.56
CA TYR A 185 -4.10 19.92 8.97
C TYR A 185 -3.75 18.56 9.58
N TYR A 186 -4.38 17.46 9.14
CA TYR A 186 -3.91 16.11 9.52
C TYR A 186 -2.53 15.79 8.94
N ALA A 187 -2.28 16.17 7.68
CA ALA A 187 -0.98 16.01 7.06
C ALA A 187 0.09 16.87 7.77
N GLN A 188 -0.20 18.13 8.11
CA GLN A 188 0.73 18.97 8.87
C GLN A 188 1.05 18.40 10.27
N TYR A 189 0.04 17.86 10.97
CA TYR A 189 0.23 17.27 12.29
C TYR A 189 1.15 16.05 12.22
N THR A 190 0.85 15.11 11.32
CA THR A 190 1.68 13.90 11.12
C THR A 190 3.08 14.25 10.61
N ASN A 191 3.21 15.27 9.76
CA ASN A 191 4.50 15.77 9.32
C ASN A 191 5.38 16.23 10.48
N ALA A 192 4.79 16.92 11.47
CA ALA A 192 5.52 17.38 12.63
C ALA A 192 5.99 16.20 13.51
N ILE A 193 5.16 15.17 13.68
CA ILE A 193 5.54 13.92 14.36
C ILE A 193 6.67 13.21 13.62
N ALA A 194 6.50 12.97 12.32
CA ALA A 194 7.50 12.32 11.47
C ALA A 194 8.82 13.10 11.47
N THR A 195 8.76 14.43 11.40
CA THR A 195 9.95 15.31 11.49
C THR A 195 10.65 15.15 12.83
N ALA A 196 9.91 15.19 13.94
CA ALA A 196 10.49 15.05 15.28
C ALA A 196 11.13 13.66 15.48
N GLY A 197 10.48 12.60 15.01
CA GLY A 197 11.02 11.25 15.03
C GLY A 197 12.26 11.08 14.15
N SER A 198 12.24 11.60 12.93
CA SER A 198 13.36 11.54 11.97
C SER A 198 14.61 12.27 12.46
N GLN A 199 14.45 13.34 13.26
CA GLN A 199 15.56 14.00 13.95
C GLN A 199 16.23 13.09 14.99
N GLN A 200 15.49 12.15 15.59
CA GLN A 200 16.05 11.16 16.50
C GLN A 200 16.63 9.97 15.72
N TYR A 201 15.88 9.39 14.79
CA TYR A 201 16.34 8.25 13.99
C TYR A 201 15.68 8.25 12.61
N LYS A 202 16.49 8.30 11.55
CA LYS A 202 16.06 8.37 10.16
C LYS A 202 15.66 7.00 9.58
N LEU A 203 14.58 6.43 10.11
CA LEU A 203 13.89 5.31 9.46
C LEU A 203 12.87 5.85 8.46
N PRO A 204 12.57 5.11 7.38
CA PRO A 204 11.42 5.40 6.54
C PRO A 204 10.13 5.42 7.35
N MET A 205 9.29 6.43 7.11
CA MET A 205 8.02 6.66 7.79
C MET A 205 6.88 6.84 6.79
N PHE A 206 5.73 6.25 7.10
CA PHE A 206 4.56 6.32 6.21
C PHE A 206 3.27 6.46 7.02
N VAL A 207 2.18 6.75 6.30
CA VAL A 207 0.82 6.76 6.85
C VAL A 207 -0.05 5.80 6.04
N ASN A 208 -0.96 5.11 6.72
CA ASN A 208 -1.95 4.23 6.11
C ASN A 208 -3.34 4.88 6.03
N ALA A 209 -4.17 4.41 5.09
CA ALA A 209 -5.49 4.96 4.83
C ALA A 209 -6.57 3.88 4.87
N ALA A 210 -7.56 4.12 5.74
CA ALA A 210 -8.86 3.47 5.66
C ALA A 210 -9.57 3.89 4.37
N LEU A 211 -9.62 2.99 3.38
CA LEU A 211 -10.18 3.30 2.07
C LEU A 211 -11.68 3.60 2.14
N ASN A 212 -12.10 4.66 1.46
CA ASN A 212 -13.50 5.01 1.30
C ASN A 212 -14.18 4.11 0.26
N HIS A 213 -15.48 3.90 0.36
CA HIS A 213 -16.26 3.42 -0.78
C HIS A 213 -16.50 4.56 -1.78
N ARG A 214 -16.58 4.22 -3.06
CA ARG A 214 -16.88 5.18 -4.12
C ARG A 214 -18.25 5.84 -3.88
N HIS A 215 -18.33 7.13 -4.21
CA HIS A 215 -19.57 7.92 -4.14
C HIS A 215 -20.15 8.12 -2.73
N VAL A 216 -19.35 7.87 -1.69
CA VAL A 216 -19.70 8.22 -0.31
C VAL A 216 -19.20 9.64 0.00
N GLU A 217 -20.01 10.43 0.69
CA GLU A 217 -19.68 11.82 1.04
C GLU A 217 -18.65 11.90 2.19
N PRO A 218 -17.75 12.90 2.20
CA PRO A 218 -16.83 13.14 3.32
C PRO A 218 -17.57 13.24 4.66
N GLY A 219 -16.98 12.67 5.71
CA GLY A 219 -17.59 12.47 7.03
C GLY A 219 -18.39 11.17 7.19
N LYS A 220 -18.76 10.49 6.10
CA LYS A 220 -19.39 9.14 6.16
C LYS A 220 -18.39 7.99 5.96
N TYR A 221 -17.13 8.33 5.73
CA TYR A 221 -15.95 7.48 5.79
C TYR A 221 -14.87 8.23 6.58
N PRO A 222 -13.74 7.61 6.96
CA PRO A 222 -12.56 8.28 7.54
C PRO A 222 -11.98 9.36 6.60
N SER A 223 -12.72 10.46 6.46
CA SER A 223 -12.44 11.51 5.49
C SER A 223 -11.19 12.28 5.89
N ALA A 224 -10.57 12.95 4.94
CA ALA A 224 -9.32 13.69 5.13
C ALA A 224 -8.06 12.83 5.41
N GLY A 225 -8.19 11.50 5.53
CA GLY A 225 -7.06 10.57 5.57
C GLY A 225 -6.21 10.60 4.27
N PRO A 226 -5.11 9.82 4.19
CA PRO A 226 -4.18 9.82 3.05
C PRO A 226 -4.73 9.12 1.80
N LEU A 227 -5.95 9.49 1.41
CA LEU A 227 -6.71 8.94 0.29
C LEU A 227 -6.23 9.49 -1.05
N PRO A 228 -6.41 8.76 -2.18
CA PRO A 228 -5.81 9.15 -3.44
C PRO A 228 -6.29 10.48 -4.02
N HIS A 229 -7.55 10.87 -3.80
CA HIS A 229 -8.07 12.17 -4.24
C HIS A 229 -7.50 13.36 -3.43
N LEU A 230 -6.84 13.07 -2.30
CA LEU A 230 -6.19 14.03 -1.41
C LEU A 230 -4.65 13.92 -1.45
N MET A 231 -4.11 13.05 -2.30
CA MET A 231 -2.67 12.70 -2.33
C MET A 231 -1.78 13.94 -2.44
N ASP A 232 -2.13 14.89 -3.29
CA ASP A 232 -1.38 16.15 -3.45
C ASP A 232 -1.42 17.05 -2.20
N ILE A 233 -2.51 17.03 -1.44
CA ILE A 233 -2.61 17.77 -0.16
C ILE A 233 -1.63 17.14 0.84
N TRP A 234 -1.65 15.82 0.97
CA TRP A 234 -0.76 15.07 1.86
C TRP A 234 0.71 15.22 1.48
N GLN A 235 1.07 15.05 0.20
CA GLN A 235 2.45 15.23 -0.26
C GLN A 235 2.97 16.67 -0.08
N ALA A 236 2.08 17.68 -0.17
CA ALA A 236 2.47 19.08 0.05
C ALA A 236 2.68 19.41 1.53
N ALA A 237 1.80 18.90 2.41
CA ALA A 237 1.81 19.20 3.84
C ALA A 237 2.74 18.29 4.66
N ALA A 238 3.07 17.10 4.15
CA ALA A 238 3.83 16.10 4.89
C ALA A 238 5.08 15.57 4.18
N PRO A 239 6.04 16.45 3.81
CA PRO A 239 7.27 16.04 3.13
C PRO A 239 8.21 15.18 3.98
N ALA A 240 7.99 15.04 5.30
CA ALA A 240 8.76 14.14 6.15
C ALA A 240 8.26 12.68 6.11
N LEU A 241 7.08 12.42 5.53
CA LEU A 241 6.59 11.08 5.26
C LEU A 241 7.09 10.62 3.88
N ASP A 242 7.54 9.38 3.79
CA ASP A 242 8.13 8.84 2.56
C ASP A 242 7.07 8.40 1.54
N PHE A 243 5.92 7.90 2.00
CA PHE A 243 4.83 7.44 1.13
C PHE A 243 3.48 7.31 1.86
N LEU A 244 2.41 7.19 1.07
CA LEU A 244 1.04 6.93 1.51
C LEU A 244 0.64 5.49 1.16
N SER A 245 -0.05 4.81 2.06
CA SER A 245 -0.39 3.39 1.93
C SER A 245 -1.89 3.10 2.01
N PRO A 246 -2.43 2.21 1.15
CA PRO A 246 -3.82 1.74 1.22
C PRO A 246 -4.04 0.55 2.17
N ASP A 247 -5.16 0.57 2.91
CA ASP A 247 -5.65 -0.57 3.69
C ASP A 247 -6.85 -1.23 3.00
N PHE A 248 -6.71 -2.51 2.62
CA PHE A 248 -7.67 -3.18 1.74
C PHE A 248 -8.70 -4.02 2.49
N TYR A 249 -9.93 -3.50 2.53
CA TYR A 249 -11.14 -4.23 2.95
C TYR A 249 -12.30 -4.16 1.95
N ASN A 250 -12.08 -3.51 0.81
CA ASN A 250 -13.01 -3.46 -0.33
C ASN A 250 -12.48 -4.36 -1.47
N PRO A 251 -13.33 -4.76 -2.44
CA PRO A 251 -12.93 -5.69 -3.50
C PRO A 251 -12.14 -5.05 -4.64
N ASP A 252 -12.03 -3.72 -4.71
CA ASP A 252 -11.53 -2.98 -5.88
C ASP A 252 -9.98 -2.88 -5.90
N PHE A 253 -9.30 -4.03 -5.80
CA PHE A 253 -7.84 -4.11 -5.59
C PHE A 253 -7.00 -3.37 -6.64
N LYS A 254 -7.23 -3.66 -7.93
CA LYS A 254 -6.49 -3.00 -9.04
C LYS A 254 -6.75 -1.49 -9.05
N TYR A 255 -8.03 -1.11 -8.89
CA TYR A 255 -8.44 0.28 -8.91
C TYR A 255 -7.67 1.12 -7.89
N TYR A 256 -7.68 0.75 -6.60
CA TYR A 256 -6.96 1.55 -5.61
C TYR A 256 -5.45 1.51 -5.80
N ASN A 257 -4.86 0.37 -6.16
CA ASN A 257 -3.42 0.34 -6.45
C ASN A 257 -3.03 1.29 -7.60
N ASP A 258 -3.81 1.35 -8.68
CA ASP A 258 -3.61 2.31 -9.77
C ASP A 258 -3.66 3.78 -9.28
N LEU A 259 -4.51 4.05 -8.27
CA LEU A 259 -4.60 5.38 -7.66
C LEU A 259 -3.39 5.67 -6.75
N TYR A 260 -2.94 4.71 -5.96
CA TYR A 260 -1.84 4.87 -5.00
C TYR A 260 -0.45 4.90 -5.63
N THR A 261 -0.29 4.45 -6.88
CA THR A 261 0.97 4.59 -7.62
C THR A 261 1.09 5.91 -8.38
N ARG A 262 0.09 6.80 -8.29
CA ARG A 262 0.17 8.15 -8.86
C ARG A 262 1.20 8.99 -8.11
N ARG A 263 1.56 10.14 -8.70
CA ARG A 263 2.44 11.15 -8.07
C ARG A 263 3.75 10.56 -7.50
N SER A 264 4.32 9.56 -8.19
CA SER A 264 5.55 8.87 -7.79
C SER A 264 5.51 8.28 -6.37
N ASN A 265 4.33 7.94 -5.86
CA ASN A 265 4.18 7.32 -4.54
C ASN A 265 4.52 5.82 -4.61
N PRO A 266 5.53 5.34 -3.87
CA PRO A 266 5.79 3.91 -3.73
C PRO A 266 4.57 3.16 -3.21
N LEU A 267 4.29 1.97 -3.77
CA LEU A 267 3.22 1.13 -3.26
C LEU A 267 3.72 0.21 -2.15
N PHE A 268 3.21 0.41 -0.94
CA PHE A 268 3.28 -0.53 0.17
C PHE A 268 1.86 -0.82 0.64
N ILE A 269 1.50 -2.11 0.75
CA ILE A 269 0.20 -2.56 1.24
C ILE A 269 0.39 -3.07 2.68
N PRO A 270 0.28 -2.21 3.70
CA PRO A 270 0.52 -2.56 5.10
C PRO A 270 -0.61 -3.40 5.69
N GLU A 271 -1.80 -3.34 5.09
CA GLU A 271 -3.00 -3.96 5.61
C GLU A 271 -3.89 -4.44 4.46
N ILE A 272 -4.30 -5.70 4.55
CA ILE A 272 -5.36 -6.30 3.73
C ILE A 272 -6.03 -7.40 4.56
N ARG A 273 -7.34 -7.60 4.39
CA ARG A 273 -8.03 -8.76 4.98
C ARG A 273 -7.32 -10.05 4.54
N LEU A 274 -6.94 -10.90 5.50
CA LEU A 274 -6.46 -12.24 5.19
C LEU A 274 -7.56 -13.05 4.49
N GLU A 275 -7.34 -13.40 3.22
CA GLU A 275 -8.29 -14.13 2.40
C GLU A 275 -7.62 -14.99 1.31
N PRO A 276 -8.31 -15.98 0.71
CA PRO A 276 -7.71 -16.91 -0.25
C PRO A 276 -7.09 -16.23 -1.49
N SER A 277 -7.48 -15.01 -1.83
CA SER A 277 -6.95 -14.28 -2.99
C SER A 277 -5.59 -13.61 -2.75
N ASP A 278 -5.12 -13.54 -1.50
CA ASP A 278 -3.95 -12.75 -1.12
C ASP A 278 -2.66 -13.22 -1.76
N GLY A 279 -2.46 -14.53 -1.93
CA GLY A 279 -1.28 -15.02 -2.64
C GLY A 279 -1.20 -14.52 -4.08
N ALA A 280 -2.34 -14.47 -4.78
CA ALA A 280 -2.41 -13.95 -6.15
C ALA A 280 -2.21 -12.42 -6.18
N LYS A 281 -2.85 -11.71 -5.26
CA LYS A 281 -2.72 -10.25 -5.10
C LYS A 281 -1.28 -9.84 -4.76
N ALA A 282 -0.57 -10.59 -3.92
CA ALA A 282 0.82 -10.31 -3.56
C ALA A 282 1.77 -10.44 -4.77
N LEU A 283 1.66 -11.53 -5.54
CA LEU A 283 2.44 -11.71 -6.77
C LEU A 283 2.16 -10.60 -7.78
N TYR A 284 0.89 -10.23 -7.94
CA TYR A 284 0.50 -9.13 -8.83
C TYR A 284 1.01 -7.78 -8.34
N ALA A 285 0.88 -7.47 -7.05
CA ALA A 285 1.36 -6.21 -6.48
C ALA A 285 2.87 -6.03 -6.68
N VAL A 286 3.65 -7.07 -6.43
CA VAL A 286 5.11 -7.05 -6.65
C VAL A 286 5.44 -7.01 -8.14
N GLY A 287 4.76 -7.80 -8.98
CA GLY A 287 5.09 -7.92 -10.39
C GLY A 287 4.67 -6.74 -11.26
N HIS A 288 3.46 -6.22 -11.04
CA HIS A 288 2.85 -5.16 -11.85
C HIS A 288 3.10 -3.77 -11.27
N TYR A 289 2.85 -3.58 -9.97
CA TYR A 289 3.01 -2.27 -9.33
C TYR A 289 4.41 -2.06 -8.72
N HIS A 290 5.28 -3.08 -8.77
CA HIS A 290 6.60 -3.04 -8.13
C HIS A 290 6.53 -2.76 -6.62
N ALA A 291 5.46 -3.23 -5.96
CA ALA A 291 5.21 -2.97 -4.55
C ALA A 291 6.40 -3.35 -3.67
N ILE A 292 6.71 -2.51 -2.69
CA ILE A 292 7.83 -2.72 -1.76
C ILE A 292 7.45 -3.61 -0.57
N GLY A 293 6.17 -3.96 -0.43
CA GLY A 293 5.69 -4.91 0.55
C GLY A 293 4.17 -5.12 0.50
N PHE A 294 3.75 -6.21 1.13
CA PHE A 294 2.37 -6.69 1.20
C PHE A 294 2.20 -7.33 2.58
N SER A 295 1.12 -7.05 3.30
CA SER A 295 0.96 -7.48 4.69
C SER A 295 -0.51 -7.72 5.02
N PRO A 296 -0.98 -8.99 4.97
CA PRO A 296 -2.31 -9.32 5.47
C PRO A 296 -2.41 -9.10 6.97
N PHE A 297 -3.57 -8.62 7.39
CA PHE A 297 -3.89 -8.36 8.79
C PHE A 297 -4.32 -9.64 9.51
N SER A 298 -3.94 -9.77 10.78
CA SER A 298 -4.35 -10.87 11.68
C SER A 298 -3.90 -12.27 11.20
N ILE A 299 -2.67 -12.39 10.70
CA ILE A 299 -2.11 -13.68 10.25
C ILE A 299 -1.99 -14.71 11.39
N GLU A 300 -1.87 -14.25 12.64
CA GLU A 300 -1.86 -15.08 13.83
C GLU A 300 -3.20 -15.79 14.09
N SER A 301 -4.28 -15.35 13.45
CA SER A 301 -5.61 -15.96 13.55
C SER A 301 -5.88 -17.02 12.49
N ALA A 302 -4.93 -17.28 11.57
CA ALA A 302 -5.09 -18.30 10.53
C ALA A 302 -5.15 -19.71 11.13
N ALA A 303 -6.13 -20.51 10.70
CA ALA A 303 -6.34 -21.87 11.22
C ALA A 303 -5.25 -22.84 10.76
N ASP A 304 -4.83 -22.74 9.50
CA ASP A 304 -3.72 -23.49 8.93
C ASP A 304 -2.82 -22.56 8.10
N PRO A 305 -1.89 -21.83 8.75
CA PRO A 305 -1.04 -20.85 8.10
C PRO A 305 -0.21 -21.43 6.93
N ALA A 306 0.11 -22.73 6.95
CA ALA A 306 0.91 -23.37 5.91
C ALA A 306 0.12 -23.53 4.60
N GLU A 307 -1.21 -23.66 4.69
CA GLU A 307 -2.07 -23.86 3.53
C GLU A 307 -2.57 -22.55 2.90
N GLU A 308 -2.44 -21.43 3.61
CA GLU A 308 -2.79 -20.10 3.12
C GLU A 308 -2.03 -19.76 1.82
N THR A 309 -2.75 -19.17 0.86
CA THR A 309 -2.17 -18.83 -0.45
C THR A 309 -1.06 -17.79 -0.33
N ILE A 310 -1.12 -16.91 0.67
CA ILE A 310 -0.07 -15.93 0.93
C ILE A 310 1.25 -16.60 1.33
N THR A 311 1.22 -17.68 2.12
CA THR A 311 2.40 -18.44 2.50
C THR A 311 3.09 -19.04 1.27
N LYS A 312 2.28 -19.60 0.35
CA LYS A 312 2.76 -20.17 -0.92
C LYS A 312 3.35 -19.08 -1.83
N ALA A 313 2.72 -17.91 -1.91
CA ALA A 313 3.24 -16.77 -2.65
C ALA A 313 4.55 -16.22 -2.06
N TYR A 314 4.67 -16.12 -0.73
CA TYR A 314 5.90 -15.68 -0.06
C TYR A 314 7.04 -16.67 -0.26
N ALA A 315 6.77 -17.98 -0.31
CA ALA A 315 7.77 -18.97 -0.67
C ALA A 315 8.33 -18.77 -2.09
N LEU A 316 7.48 -18.35 -3.05
CA LEU A 316 7.94 -18.00 -4.41
C LEU A 316 8.73 -16.68 -4.41
N LEU A 317 8.21 -15.64 -3.76
CA LEU A 317 8.87 -14.32 -3.70
C LEU A 317 10.22 -14.37 -2.97
N SER A 318 10.35 -15.17 -1.91
CA SER A 318 11.61 -15.39 -1.20
C SER A 318 12.68 -15.98 -2.13
N GLN A 319 12.31 -17.02 -2.90
CA GLN A 319 13.20 -17.62 -3.90
C GLN A 319 13.60 -16.63 -5.00
N LEU A 320 12.65 -15.79 -5.44
CA LEU A 320 12.83 -14.86 -6.54
C LEU A 320 13.40 -13.51 -6.12
N SER A 321 13.58 -13.25 -4.82
CA SER A 321 13.99 -11.94 -4.29
C SER A 321 15.23 -11.35 -5.01
N PRO A 322 16.30 -12.11 -5.31
CA PRO A 322 17.44 -11.57 -6.07
C PRO A 322 17.07 -11.08 -7.48
N LEU A 323 16.14 -11.76 -8.16
CA LEU A 323 15.68 -11.36 -9.49
C LEU A 323 14.67 -10.21 -9.40
N VAL A 324 13.74 -10.27 -8.46
CA VAL A 324 12.78 -9.18 -8.21
C VAL A 324 13.52 -7.89 -7.94
N LEU A 325 14.47 -7.87 -7.00
CA LEU A 325 15.24 -6.67 -6.65
C LEU A 325 16.12 -6.16 -7.82
N LYS A 326 16.62 -7.06 -8.67
CA LYS A 326 17.38 -6.68 -9.87
C LYS A 326 16.53 -6.03 -10.95
N HIS A 327 15.26 -6.42 -11.07
CA HIS A 327 14.37 -6.00 -12.16
C HIS A 327 13.23 -5.08 -11.70
N GLN A 328 13.15 -4.73 -10.41
CA GLN A 328 12.15 -3.82 -9.86
C GLN A 328 12.20 -2.45 -10.54
N GLY A 329 11.04 -1.91 -10.90
CA GLY A 329 10.93 -0.64 -11.63
C GLY A 329 11.33 -0.70 -13.11
N THR A 330 11.55 -1.90 -13.67
CA THR A 330 11.86 -2.09 -15.09
C THR A 330 10.74 -2.83 -15.82
N ALA A 331 10.60 -2.60 -17.12
CA ALA A 331 9.65 -3.32 -17.98
C ALA A 331 9.96 -4.82 -18.13
N ALA A 332 11.13 -5.29 -17.64
CA ALA A 332 11.52 -6.69 -17.67
C ALA A 332 10.83 -7.52 -16.59
N MET A 333 10.16 -6.90 -15.61
CA MET A 333 9.30 -7.58 -14.63
C MET A 333 7.87 -7.11 -14.80
N GLN A 334 6.94 -8.06 -14.86
CA GLN A 334 5.51 -7.82 -14.99
C GLN A 334 4.71 -8.79 -14.11
N GLY A 335 3.47 -8.43 -13.80
CA GLY A 335 2.54 -9.27 -13.06
C GLY A 335 1.19 -9.33 -13.76
N VAL A 336 0.48 -10.44 -13.64
CA VAL A 336 -0.93 -10.59 -14.04
C VAL A 336 -1.77 -11.07 -12.86
N LEU A 337 -3.03 -10.64 -12.82
CA LEU A 337 -4.04 -11.08 -11.85
C LEU A 337 -5.33 -11.36 -12.63
N LEU A 338 -5.80 -12.59 -12.53
CA LEU A 338 -6.91 -13.14 -13.29
C LEU A 338 -7.97 -13.71 -12.36
N ASP A 339 -9.22 -13.66 -12.80
CA ASP A 339 -10.39 -14.21 -12.14
C ASP A 339 -11.46 -14.57 -13.20
N SER A 340 -12.69 -14.85 -12.79
CA SER A 340 -13.79 -15.15 -13.72
C SER A 340 -14.25 -13.94 -14.55
N ILE A 341 -14.03 -12.72 -14.09
CA ILE A 341 -14.43 -11.47 -14.78
C ILE A 341 -13.37 -11.05 -15.78
N HIS A 342 -12.09 -11.19 -15.40
CA HIS A 342 -10.92 -10.86 -16.19
C HIS A 342 -10.05 -12.12 -16.39
N PRO A 343 -10.51 -13.10 -17.20
CA PRO A 343 -9.84 -14.40 -17.32
C PRO A 343 -8.61 -14.37 -18.21
N VAL A 344 -8.30 -13.25 -18.89
CA VAL A 344 -7.17 -13.13 -19.82
C VAL A 344 -6.55 -11.75 -19.71
N ASP A 345 -5.22 -11.70 -19.71
CA ASP A 345 -4.41 -10.50 -19.82
C ASP A 345 -3.32 -10.67 -20.90
N SER A 346 -2.72 -9.58 -21.36
CA SER A 346 -1.69 -9.57 -22.39
C SER A 346 -0.55 -8.63 -22.06
N LEU A 347 0.67 -9.16 -22.07
CA LEU A 347 1.90 -8.42 -21.80
C LEU A 347 2.77 -8.35 -23.05
N VAL A 348 3.54 -7.28 -23.18
CA VAL A 348 4.58 -7.15 -24.20
C VAL A 348 5.92 -7.01 -23.49
N MET A 349 6.78 -8.01 -23.64
CA MET A 349 8.08 -8.10 -22.97
C MET A 349 9.15 -8.45 -24.00
N GLY A 350 10.12 -7.54 -24.17
CA GLY A 350 11.11 -7.64 -25.24
C GLY A 350 10.46 -7.74 -26.63
N ASP A 351 10.86 -8.79 -27.37
CA ASP A 351 10.36 -9.10 -28.72
C ASP A 351 9.09 -9.95 -28.73
N TYR A 352 8.54 -10.28 -27.57
CA TYR A 352 7.42 -11.20 -27.43
C TYR A 352 6.17 -10.53 -26.86
N LYS A 353 5.01 -11.00 -27.33
CA LYS A 353 3.72 -10.77 -26.68
C LYS A 353 3.32 -12.07 -25.98
N LEU A 354 3.07 -11.96 -24.69
CA LEU A 354 2.60 -13.04 -23.82
C LEU A 354 1.11 -12.84 -23.60
N VAL A 355 0.29 -13.83 -23.93
CA VAL A 355 -1.12 -13.86 -23.54
C VAL A 355 -1.23 -14.81 -22.35
N VAL A 356 -1.66 -14.28 -21.20
CA VAL A 356 -1.80 -15.05 -19.96
C VAL A 356 -3.28 -15.22 -19.66
N SER A 357 -3.72 -16.47 -19.60
CA SER A 357 -5.11 -16.83 -19.36
C SER A 357 -5.25 -17.60 -18.05
N HIS A 358 -6.40 -17.48 -17.41
CA HIS A 358 -6.76 -18.28 -16.25
C HIS A 358 -6.82 -19.75 -16.69
N GLU A 359 -6.28 -20.67 -15.90
CA GLU A 359 -6.17 -22.08 -16.31
C GLU A 359 -7.52 -22.74 -16.59
N TYR A 360 -8.59 -22.32 -15.89
CA TYR A 360 -9.97 -22.72 -16.16
C TYR A 360 -10.55 -22.26 -17.51
N THR A 361 -9.86 -21.42 -18.29
CA THR A 361 -10.20 -21.22 -19.71
C THR A 361 -9.96 -22.49 -20.54
N LEU A 362 -9.13 -23.42 -20.05
CA LEU A 362 -9.01 -24.76 -20.61
C LEU A 362 -10.23 -25.57 -20.18
N GLY A 363 -11.19 -25.78 -21.08
CA GLY A 363 -12.47 -26.45 -20.78
C GLY A 363 -12.37 -27.92 -20.32
N TRP A 364 -11.16 -28.49 -20.28
CA TRP A 364 -10.87 -29.80 -19.71
C TRP A 364 -10.35 -29.76 -18.26
N SER A 365 -10.06 -28.58 -17.70
CA SER A 365 -9.73 -28.45 -16.28
C SER A 365 -10.97 -28.78 -15.43
N PRO A 366 -10.82 -29.51 -14.30
CA PRO A 366 -11.95 -30.06 -13.54
C PRO A 366 -13.01 -29.02 -13.15
N ASP A 367 -12.56 -27.83 -12.80
CA ASP A 367 -13.38 -26.75 -12.25
C ASP A 367 -13.69 -25.65 -13.28
N SER A 368 -13.33 -25.85 -14.56
CA SER A 368 -13.55 -24.88 -15.64
C SER A 368 -15.01 -24.48 -15.86
N LYS A 369 -15.95 -25.33 -15.45
CA LYS A 369 -17.39 -25.10 -15.59
C LYS A 369 -18.02 -24.46 -14.36
N LYS A 370 -17.29 -24.31 -13.25
CA LYS A 370 -17.81 -23.67 -12.05
C LYS A 370 -17.91 -22.15 -12.28
N PRO A 371 -18.94 -21.47 -11.74
CA PRO A 371 -18.91 -20.02 -11.61
C PRO A 371 -17.81 -19.62 -10.62
N ASP A 372 -17.42 -18.34 -10.64
CA ASP A 372 -16.57 -17.71 -9.61
C ASP A 372 -15.20 -18.37 -9.43
N TRP A 373 -14.40 -18.34 -10.49
CA TRP A 373 -13.04 -18.82 -10.48
C TRP A 373 -12.20 -18.08 -9.41
N PRO A 374 -11.32 -18.80 -8.69
CA PRO A 374 -10.46 -18.16 -7.70
C PRO A 374 -9.50 -17.18 -8.37
N SER A 375 -9.04 -16.18 -7.63
CA SER A 375 -7.98 -15.30 -8.14
C SER A 375 -6.69 -16.09 -8.36
N THR A 376 -6.10 -15.91 -9.54
CA THR A 376 -4.83 -16.52 -9.94
C THR A 376 -3.88 -15.45 -10.44
N ALA A 377 -2.58 -15.68 -10.36
CA ALA A 377 -1.60 -14.68 -10.74
C ALA A 377 -0.31 -15.31 -11.23
N ALA A 378 0.46 -14.51 -11.96
CA ALA A 378 1.84 -14.80 -12.27
C ALA A 378 2.71 -13.55 -12.14
N LEU A 379 3.92 -13.74 -11.61
CA LEU A 379 5.06 -12.86 -11.72
C LEU A 379 5.94 -13.36 -12.86
N ILE A 380 6.26 -12.49 -13.82
CA ILE A 380 7.02 -12.83 -15.03
C ILE A 380 8.23 -11.91 -15.13
N ILE A 381 9.43 -12.48 -15.27
CA ILE A 381 10.69 -11.76 -15.38
C ILE A 381 11.43 -12.21 -16.65
N GLU A 382 11.77 -11.27 -17.53
CA GLU A 382 12.69 -11.50 -18.66
C GLU A 382 14.15 -11.35 -18.18
N GLU A 383 14.84 -12.47 -17.96
CA GLU A 383 16.23 -12.48 -17.48
C GLU A 383 17.22 -12.04 -18.57
N SER A 384 16.89 -12.36 -19.82
CA SER A 384 17.61 -11.99 -21.05
C SER A 384 16.66 -12.16 -22.24
N PRO A 385 16.94 -11.58 -23.43
CA PRO A 385 16.03 -11.63 -24.57
C PRO A 385 15.49 -13.04 -24.84
N GLY A 386 14.17 -13.20 -24.73
CA GLY A 386 13.48 -14.48 -24.96
C GLY A 386 13.65 -15.54 -23.88
N ASN A 387 14.22 -15.23 -22.72
CA ASN A 387 14.35 -16.13 -21.58
C ASN A 387 13.57 -15.57 -20.38
N PHE A 388 12.54 -16.30 -19.98
CA PHE A 388 11.57 -15.88 -18.97
C PHE A 388 11.62 -16.79 -17.75
N VAL A 389 11.51 -16.19 -16.57
CA VAL A 389 11.13 -16.83 -15.32
C VAL A 389 9.66 -16.50 -15.09
N ILE A 390 8.82 -17.53 -14.95
CA ILE A 390 7.39 -17.40 -14.70
C ILE A 390 7.10 -18.10 -13.39
N ALA A 391 6.52 -17.38 -12.44
CA ALA A 391 6.15 -17.92 -11.13
C ALA A 391 4.72 -17.57 -10.79
N GLY A 392 3.95 -18.52 -10.27
CA GLY A 392 2.53 -18.30 -10.01
C GLY A 392 1.76 -19.58 -9.81
N SER A 393 0.44 -19.48 -9.99
CA SER A 393 -0.53 -20.57 -9.84
C SER A 393 -1.75 -20.28 -10.71
N GLY A 394 -2.33 -21.33 -11.31
CA GLY A 394 -3.61 -21.24 -12.04
C GLY A 394 -3.61 -20.43 -13.33
N ILE A 395 -2.48 -20.41 -14.06
CA ILE A 395 -2.29 -19.61 -15.29
C ILE A 395 -1.82 -20.45 -16.47
N VAL A 396 -2.10 -19.97 -17.68
CA VAL A 396 -1.65 -20.51 -18.97
C VAL A 396 -1.03 -19.36 -19.77
N VAL A 397 0.23 -19.50 -20.18
CA VAL A 397 0.96 -18.49 -20.95
C VAL A 397 1.23 -18.99 -22.37
N THR A 398 0.73 -18.25 -23.35
CA THR A 398 1.04 -18.45 -24.77
C THR A 398 1.88 -17.30 -25.31
N PHE A 399 2.68 -17.57 -26.34
CA PHE A 399 3.67 -16.64 -26.84
C PHE A 399 3.45 -16.33 -28.32
N SER A 400 3.69 -15.09 -28.70
CA SER A 400 3.73 -14.63 -30.09
C SER A 400 4.83 -13.59 -30.27
N VAL A 401 5.25 -13.33 -31.51
CA VAL A 401 6.26 -12.32 -31.81
C VAL A 401 5.61 -10.94 -31.89
N LYS A 402 6.13 -9.96 -31.16
CA LYS A 402 5.61 -8.61 -31.06
C LYS A 402 5.50 -7.97 -32.44
N GLY A 403 4.27 -7.61 -32.85
CA GLY A 403 4.02 -6.88 -34.09
C GLY A 403 4.33 -7.65 -35.37
N ARG A 404 4.46 -8.99 -35.32
CA ARG A 404 4.81 -9.82 -36.47
C ARG A 404 3.82 -10.95 -36.66
N THR A 405 3.34 -11.11 -37.89
CA THR A 405 2.47 -12.22 -38.31
C THR A 405 3.19 -13.23 -39.21
N ASP A 406 4.35 -12.86 -39.75
CA ASP A 406 5.23 -13.73 -40.55
C ASP A 406 6.22 -14.56 -39.70
N ARG A 407 6.12 -14.45 -38.37
CA ARG A 407 6.97 -15.15 -37.41
C ARG A 407 6.12 -15.74 -36.29
N THR A 408 6.47 -16.95 -35.89
CA THR A 408 5.87 -17.63 -34.73
C THR A 408 6.89 -17.75 -33.61
N ALA A 409 6.41 -17.60 -32.36
CA ALA A 409 7.21 -17.88 -31.18
C ALA A 409 7.01 -19.35 -30.79
N GLY A 410 8.10 -20.09 -30.67
CA GLY A 410 8.11 -21.45 -30.14
C GLY A 410 8.79 -21.52 -28.78
N ILE A 411 8.41 -22.50 -27.97
CA ILE A 411 9.10 -22.82 -26.72
C ILE A 411 10.32 -23.68 -27.09
N LEU A 412 11.52 -23.11 -26.98
CA LEU A 412 12.78 -23.85 -27.17
C LEU A 412 13.02 -24.81 -26.02
N ARG A 413 12.67 -24.37 -24.81
CA ARG A 413 12.87 -25.12 -23.57
C ARG A 413 11.94 -24.62 -22.48
N ALA A 414 11.26 -25.54 -21.81
CA ALA A 414 10.55 -25.28 -20.58
C ALA A 414 11.01 -26.26 -19.50
N HIS A 415 11.23 -25.77 -18.29
CA HIS A 415 11.53 -26.61 -17.14
C HIS A 415 11.03 -25.96 -15.86
N GLU A 416 10.41 -26.76 -15.02
CA GLU A 416 10.13 -26.36 -13.64
C GLU A 416 11.41 -26.38 -12.81
N GLY A 417 11.36 -25.76 -11.64
CA GLY A 417 12.46 -25.79 -10.71
C GLY A 417 12.26 -24.81 -9.57
N ARG A 418 13.36 -24.53 -8.88
CA ARG A 418 13.39 -23.65 -7.72
C ARG A 418 14.68 -22.86 -7.68
N PHE A 419 14.68 -21.72 -7.01
CA PHE A 419 15.92 -21.03 -6.67
C PHE A 419 16.34 -21.42 -5.25
N VAL A 420 17.60 -21.82 -5.10
CA VAL A 420 18.22 -22.08 -3.80
C VAL A 420 19.45 -21.22 -3.70
N ASN A 421 19.51 -20.33 -2.70
CA ASN A 421 20.60 -19.37 -2.52
C ASN A 421 20.89 -18.55 -3.80
N GLY A 422 19.83 -18.09 -4.46
CA GLY A 422 19.92 -17.30 -5.71
C GLY A 422 20.35 -18.08 -6.95
N ARG A 423 20.52 -19.41 -6.86
CA ARG A 423 20.90 -20.26 -7.99
C ARG A 423 19.74 -21.14 -8.42
N TRP A 424 19.52 -21.20 -9.73
CA TRP A 424 18.50 -22.06 -10.31
C TRP A 424 18.86 -23.54 -10.14
N GLN A 425 17.93 -24.32 -9.59
CA GLN A 425 17.98 -25.77 -9.53
C GLN A 425 16.86 -26.32 -10.43
N PRO A 426 17.19 -26.89 -11.60
CA PRO A 426 16.19 -27.43 -12.50
C PRO A 426 15.53 -28.67 -11.89
N GLY A 427 14.21 -28.76 -12.05
CA GLY A 427 13.40 -29.95 -11.80
C GLY A 427 13.12 -30.69 -13.11
N ARG A 428 11.84 -31.02 -13.34
CA ARG A 428 11.42 -31.72 -14.57
C ARG A 428 11.57 -30.83 -15.81
N TRP A 429 11.95 -31.48 -16.91
CA TRP A 429 11.80 -30.90 -18.24
C TRP A 429 10.34 -30.99 -18.65
N MET A 430 9.79 -29.86 -19.06
CA MET A 430 8.40 -29.78 -19.53
C MET A 430 8.44 -29.86 -21.06
N ASN A 431 7.75 -30.86 -21.61
CA ASN A 431 7.62 -31.10 -23.05
C ASN A 431 6.39 -32.00 -23.29
N GLY A 432 6.00 -32.23 -24.55
CA GLY A 432 4.87 -33.10 -24.88
C GLY A 432 3.59 -32.61 -24.19
N ASP A 433 2.90 -33.47 -23.45
CA ASP A 433 1.65 -33.05 -22.80
C ASP A 433 1.87 -32.02 -21.68
N GLN A 434 3.07 -31.95 -21.09
CA GLN A 434 3.37 -31.04 -20.00
C GLN A 434 3.45 -29.56 -20.43
N ASP A 435 3.77 -29.26 -21.69
CA ASP A 435 3.74 -27.91 -22.29
C ASP A 435 2.75 -27.81 -23.47
N HIS A 436 1.85 -28.79 -23.54
CA HIS A 436 0.82 -28.94 -24.56
C HIS A 436 1.39 -28.93 -26.00
N GLN A 437 2.48 -29.66 -26.19
CA GLN A 437 3.22 -29.84 -27.44
C GLN A 437 3.91 -28.52 -27.86
N GLY A 438 4.56 -27.86 -26.89
CA GLY A 438 5.25 -26.58 -27.08
C GLY A 438 4.33 -25.37 -27.26
N ARG A 439 3.05 -25.47 -26.89
CA ARG A 439 2.05 -24.40 -27.12
C ARG A 439 1.94 -23.41 -25.98
N HIS A 440 2.15 -23.84 -24.74
CA HIS A 440 2.03 -22.96 -23.58
C HIS A 440 2.83 -23.43 -22.37
N ILE A 441 3.12 -22.47 -21.48
CA ILE A 441 3.47 -22.77 -20.08
C ILE A 441 2.17 -22.80 -19.27
N ARG A 442 2.04 -23.75 -18.34
CA ARG A 442 0.84 -23.89 -17.49
C ARG A 442 1.21 -24.16 -16.03
N PHE A 443 0.44 -23.55 -15.14
CA PHE A 443 0.32 -23.91 -13.73
C PHE A 443 -1.15 -24.24 -13.46
N ALA A 444 -1.42 -25.39 -12.84
CA ALA A 444 -2.78 -25.71 -12.41
C ALA A 444 -3.21 -24.78 -11.27
N VAL A 445 -4.52 -24.57 -11.09
CA VAL A 445 -5.02 -23.84 -9.92
C VAL A 445 -4.57 -24.56 -8.64
N ASN A 446 -4.05 -23.80 -7.68
CA ASN A 446 -3.43 -24.25 -6.43
C ASN A 446 -2.09 -24.99 -6.56
N ASP A 447 -1.54 -25.11 -7.77
CA ASP A 447 -0.18 -25.61 -8.00
C ASP A 447 0.78 -24.42 -8.13
N TRP A 448 1.46 -24.08 -7.03
CA TRP A 448 2.35 -22.93 -6.92
C TRP A 448 3.78 -23.32 -7.29
N GLY A 449 4.32 -22.70 -8.33
CA GLY A 449 5.65 -23.08 -8.81
C GLY A 449 6.37 -22.01 -9.62
N ILE A 450 7.57 -22.39 -10.08
CA ILE A 450 8.42 -21.58 -10.95
C ILE A 450 8.78 -22.43 -12.17
N GLN A 451 8.64 -21.86 -13.36
CA GLN A 451 9.13 -22.43 -14.62
C GLN A 451 10.01 -21.42 -15.34
N LYS A 452 11.10 -21.92 -15.93
CA LYS A 452 11.93 -21.15 -16.88
C LYS A 452 11.58 -21.55 -18.30
N ALA A 453 11.28 -20.56 -19.13
CA ALA A 453 10.95 -20.72 -20.55
C ALA A 453 11.94 -19.95 -21.43
N ALA A 454 12.60 -20.66 -22.34
CA ALA A 454 13.38 -20.06 -23.42
C ALA A 454 12.57 -20.13 -24.72
N LEU A 455 12.48 -19.02 -25.44
CA LEU A 455 11.72 -18.88 -26.67
C LEU A 455 12.64 -18.75 -27.89
N TYR A 456 12.13 -19.14 -29.05
CA TYR A 456 12.77 -18.92 -30.33
C TYR A 456 11.73 -18.46 -31.37
N GLN A 457 12.20 -17.85 -32.46
CA GLN A 457 11.34 -17.42 -33.56
C GLN A 457 11.55 -18.33 -34.78
N TYR A 458 10.46 -18.74 -35.43
CA TYR A 458 10.51 -19.51 -36.68
C TYR A 458 9.49 -18.96 -37.71
N ARG A 459 9.57 -19.47 -38.94
CA ARG A 459 8.71 -19.12 -40.08
C ARG A 459 7.86 -20.31 -40.48
#